data_AF-A0A2L0S1X4-F1
#
_entry.id   AF-A0A2L0S1X4-F1
#
_cell.length_a   1.000
_cell.length_b   1.000
_cell.length_c   1.000
_cell.angle_alpha   90.00
_cell.angle_beta   90.00
_cell.angle_gamma   90.00
#
_symmetry.space_group_name_H-M   'P 1'
#
loop_
_entity.id
_entity.type
_entity.pdbx_description
1 polymer ?
#
loop_
_entity_poly.entity_id
_entity_poly.type
_entity_poly.pdbx_seq_one_letter_code
_entity_poly.pdbx_strand_id
1 'polypeptide(L)'
;MPLDPRYAAQVRLLVQVIPYVAAERCCRPMAELLAPRWKPLAGVFQAEFAGMTREPVTLGQLEAAREALLTAIRQQFDEQDGAFLISIKQGKPDWTTLNLPGIDRLPAVQWKLHNVRQMPAAKRMEAVAKLEAVVEQLLAG
;
A
#
# COMPACT_ATOMS: atom_id res chain seq x y z
N MET A 1 2.10 -22.92 -11.77
CA MET A 1 3.47 -22.45 -12.07
C MET A 1 3.96 -21.72 -10.84
N PRO A 2 5.00 -22.21 -10.15
CA PRO A 2 5.53 -21.53 -8.97
C PRO A 2 6.04 -20.15 -9.38
N LEU A 3 5.71 -19.12 -8.60
CA LEU A 3 6.17 -17.75 -8.83
C LEU A 3 7.70 -17.72 -8.77
N ASP A 4 8.32 -17.05 -9.75
CA ASP A 4 9.77 -16.94 -9.87
C ASP A 4 10.38 -16.41 -8.55
N PRO A 5 11.53 -16.93 -8.09
CA PRO A 5 12.20 -16.48 -6.86
C PRO A 5 12.49 -14.97 -6.82
N ARG A 6 12.68 -14.33 -7.97
CA ARG A 6 12.83 -12.87 -8.11
C ARG A 6 11.50 -12.15 -7.90
N TYR A 7 10.38 -12.75 -8.29
CA TYR A 7 9.03 -12.21 -8.10
C TYR A 7 8.60 -12.30 -6.63
N ALA A 8 8.89 -13.44 -5.97
CA ALA A 8 8.72 -13.57 -4.53
C ALA A 8 9.58 -12.57 -3.74
N ALA A 9 10.82 -12.32 -4.20
CA ALA A 9 11.69 -11.30 -3.61
C ALA A 9 11.15 -9.87 -3.83
N GLN A 10 10.55 -9.57 -4.99
CA GLN A 10 9.95 -8.26 -5.30
C GLN A 10 8.66 -7.99 -4.51
N VAL A 11 7.82 -9.00 -4.30
CA VAL A 11 6.62 -8.89 -3.45
C VAL A 11 7.03 -8.70 -2.00
N ARG A 12 8.02 -9.46 -1.53
CA ARG A 12 8.58 -9.29 -0.19
C ARG A 12 9.19 -7.90 -0.01
N LEU A 13 9.78 -7.34 -1.07
CA LEU A 13 10.24 -5.96 -1.11
C LEU A 13 9.06 -4.98 -1.02
N LEU A 14 7.96 -5.20 -1.72
CA LEU A 14 6.73 -4.40 -1.64
C LEU A 14 6.13 -4.41 -0.23
N VAL A 15 6.03 -5.57 0.41
CA VAL A 15 5.59 -5.73 1.81
C VAL A 15 6.60 -5.10 2.79
N GLN A 16 7.90 -5.16 2.51
CA GLN A 16 8.94 -4.45 3.26
C GLN A 16 8.95 -2.94 3.01
N VAL A 17 8.44 -2.48 1.87
CA VAL A 17 8.33 -1.06 1.48
C VAL A 17 7.07 -0.41 2.06
N ILE A 18 6.01 -1.16 2.37
CA ILE A 18 4.83 -0.64 3.08
C ILE A 18 5.19 0.10 4.40
N PRO A 19 6.14 -0.38 5.23
CA PRO A 19 6.73 0.39 6.33
C PRO A 19 7.41 1.71 5.93
N TYR A 20 7.96 1.82 4.71
CA TYR A 20 8.51 3.05 4.14
C TYR A 20 7.41 3.94 3.52
N VAL A 21 6.31 3.36 3.03
CA VAL A 21 5.08 4.09 2.68
C VAL A 21 4.40 4.65 3.93
N ALA A 22 4.58 4.00 5.09
CA ALA A 22 4.18 4.53 6.40
C ALA A 22 5.04 5.74 6.84
N ALA A 23 6.20 5.99 6.21
CA ALA A 23 6.86 7.29 6.26
C ALA A 23 6.12 8.27 5.32
N GLU A 24 4.92 8.67 5.74
CA GLU A 24 4.08 9.64 5.05
C GLU A 24 4.78 11.01 4.92
N ARG A 25 5.40 11.25 3.76
CA ARG A 25 5.28 12.55 3.09
C ARG A 25 4.17 12.56 2.03
N CYS A 26 3.58 11.40 1.74
CA CYS A 26 2.45 11.29 0.82
C CYS A 26 1.14 11.28 1.61
N CYS A 27 0.32 12.32 1.44
CA CYS A 27 -0.97 12.52 2.11
C CYS A 27 -2.08 11.53 1.67
N ARG A 28 -1.78 10.24 1.50
CA ARG A 28 -2.72 9.24 0.98
C ARG A 28 -3.17 8.33 2.13
N PRO A 29 -4.46 8.29 2.50
CA PRO A 29 -4.98 7.33 3.47
C PRO A 29 -4.69 5.89 3.04
N MET A 30 -4.50 4.97 4.00
CA MET A 30 -4.23 3.55 3.70
C MET A 30 -5.29 2.90 2.80
N ALA A 31 -6.55 3.29 2.97
CA ALA A 31 -7.64 2.86 2.10
C ALA A 31 -7.43 3.29 0.62
N GLU A 32 -6.83 4.46 0.37
CA GLU A 32 -6.53 4.94 -0.98
C GLU A 32 -5.30 4.25 -1.59
N LEU A 33 -4.43 3.64 -0.78
CA LEU A 33 -3.32 2.83 -1.30
C LEU A 33 -3.83 1.48 -1.83
N LEU A 34 -4.82 0.92 -1.13
CA LEU A 34 -5.46 -0.35 -1.44
C LEU A 34 -6.51 -0.24 -2.57
N ALA A 35 -7.19 0.91 -2.63
CA ALA A 35 -8.15 1.27 -3.67
C ALA A 35 -7.79 2.64 -4.27
N PRO A 36 -6.75 2.71 -5.12
CA PRO A 36 -6.26 3.97 -5.66
C PRO A 36 -7.25 4.59 -6.64
N ARG A 37 -7.46 5.91 -6.50
CA ARG A 37 -8.05 6.71 -7.57
C ARG A 37 -6.97 7.05 -8.60
N TRP A 38 -7.07 6.44 -9.77
CA TRP A 38 -6.16 6.72 -10.87
C TRP A 38 -6.26 8.17 -11.31
N LYS A 39 -5.10 8.82 -11.44
CA LYS A 39 -5.00 10.12 -12.09
C LYS A 39 -4.67 9.90 -13.57
N PRO A 40 -5.22 10.71 -14.49
CA PRO A 40 -4.83 10.67 -15.89
C PRO A 40 -3.31 10.86 -16.02
N LEU A 41 -2.65 9.90 -16.66
CA LEU A 41 -1.19 9.92 -16.80
C LEU A 41 -0.73 10.61 -18.09
N ALA A 42 -1.61 10.72 -19.09
CA ALA A 42 -1.29 11.24 -20.41
C ALA A 42 -0.60 12.61 -20.40
N GLY A 43 -1.15 13.58 -19.66
CA GLY A 43 -0.60 14.95 -19.62
C GLY A 43 0.80 15.00 -19.03
N VAL A 44 1.02 14.33 -17.89
CA VAL A 44 2.33 14.26 -17.22
C VAL A 44 3.32 13.47 -18.06
N PHE A 45 2.88 12.34 -18.65
CA PHE A 45 3.72 11.52 -19.51
C PHE A 45 4.26 12.31 -20.71
N GLN A 46 3.40 13.06 -21.40
CA GLN A 46 3.82 13.86 -22.56
C GLN A 46 4.74 15.02 -22.17
N ALA A 47 4.46 15.69 -21.05
CA ALA A 47 5.23 16.85 -20.61
C ALA A 47 6.58 16.49 -20.00
N GLU A 48 6.67 15.38 -19.27
CA GLU A 48 7.79 15.11 -18.35
C GLU A 48 8.53 13.78 -18.62
N PHE A 49 8.03 12.92 -19.50
CA PHE A 49 8.63 11.59 -19.72
C PHE A 49 8.86 11.25 -21.20
N ALA A 50 7.99 11.71 -22.10
CA ALA A 50 8.10 11.42 -23.52
C ALA A 50 9.45 11.92 -24.08
N GLY A 51 10.19 11.03 -24.73
CA GLY A 51 11.50 11.34 -25.31
C GLY A 51 12.67 11.41 -24.32
N MET A 52 12.44 11.24 -23.01
CA MET A 52 13.51 11.25 -21.99
C MET A 52 14.12 9.88 -21.73
N THR A 53 13.48 8.80 -22.20
CA THR A 53 13.88 7.42 -21.93
C THR A 53 14.76 6.86 -23.05
N ARG A 54 15.84 6.16 -22.68
CA ARG A 54 16.74 5.48 -23.63
C ARG A 54 16.04 4.31 -24.34
N GLU A 55 15.20 3.60 -23.60
CA GLU A 55 14.30 2.58 -24.13
C GLU A 55 12.89 3.17 -24.20
N PRO A 56 12.22 3.17 -25.37
CA PRO A 56 10.89 3.75 -25.50
C PRO A 56 9.90 3.07 -24.57
N VAL A 57 9.31 3.85 -23.66
CA VAL A 57 8.17 3.43 -22.84
C VAL A 57 6.94 4.19 -23.32
N THR A 58 5.84 3.48 -23.54
CA THR A 58 4.57 4.07 -23.96
C THR A 58 3.67 4.34 -22.76
N LEU A 59 2.75 5.30 -22.92
CA LEU A 59 1.70 5.55 -21.94
C LEU A 59 0.93 4.26 -21.62
N GLY A 60 0.49 3.52 -22.64
CA GLY A 60 -0.28 2.29 -22.44
C GLY A 60 0.46 1.23 -21.63
N GLN A 61 1.78 1.11 -21.76
CA GLN A 61 2.58 0.22 -20.91
C GLN A 61 2.57 0.64 -19.44
N LEU A 62 2.65 1.94 -19.15
CA LEU A 62 2.58 2.44 -17.78
C LEU A 62 1.19 2.22 -17.17
N GLU A 63 0.13 2.38 -17.98
CA GLU A 63 -1.24 2.16 -17.55
C GLU A 63 -1.53 0.67 -17.30
N ALA A 64 -1.05 -0.21 -18.17
CA ALA A 64 -1.13 -1.66 -17.96
C ALA A 64 -0.30 -2.10 -16.74
N ALA A 65 0.89 -1.51 -16.55
CA ALA A 65 1.77 -1.87 -15.43
C ALA A 65 1.14 -1.55 -14.06
N ARG A 66 0.47 -0.39 -13.91
CA ARG A 66 -0.20 -0.05 -12.64
C ARG A 66 -1.40 -0.97 -12.34
N GLU A 67 -2.13 -1.40 -13.36
CA GLU A 67 -3.24 -2.34 -13.21
C GLU A 67 -2.75 -3.74 -12.85
N ALA A 68 -1.69 -4.21 -13.53
CA ALA A 68 -1.01 -5.46 -13.21
C ALA A 68 -0.46 -5.46 -11.78
N LEU A 69 0.15 -4.36 -11.34
CA LEU A 69 0.64 -4.21 -9.98
C LEU A 69 -0.51 -4.30 -8.96
N LEU A 70 -1.63 -3.61 -9.18
CA LEU A 70 -2.78 -3.68 -8.27
C LEU A 70 -3.36 -5.09 -8.22
N THR A 71 -3.42 -5.77 -9.37
CA THR A 71 -3.88 -7.16 -9.47
C THR A 71 -2.97 -8.10 -8.69
N ALA A 72 -1.66 -7.96 -8.85
CA ALA A 72 -0.69 -8.77 -8.13
C ALA A 72 -0.75 -8.54 -6.61
N ILE A 73 -0.97 -7.30 -6.16
CA ILE A 73 -1.17 -6.99 -4.75
C ILE A 73 -2.43 -7.70 -4.23
N ARG A 74 -3.55 -7.59 -4.96
CA ARG A 74 -4.82 -8.24 -4.58
C ARG A 74 -4.70 -9.74 -4.43
N GLN A 75 -4.03 -10.41 -5.38
CA GLN A 75 -3.85 -11.87 -5.35
C GLN A 75 -3.04 -12.38 -4.16
N GLN A 76 -2.28 -11.51 -3.51
CA GLN A 76 -1.41 -11.84 -2.39
C GLN A 76 -1.92 -11.27 -1.07
N PHE A 77 -3.02 -10.53 -1.12
CA PHE A 77 -3.64 -9.90 0.02
C PHE A 77 -4.60 -10.89 0.67
N ASP A 78 -4.38 -11.19 1.95
CA ASP A 78 -5.23 -12.12 2.70
C ASP A 78 -5.93 -11.47 3.91
N GLU A 79 -6.74 -12.25 4.61
CA GLU A 79 -7.48 -11.79 5.80
C GLU A 79 -6.53 -11.32 6.92
N GLN A 80 -5.34 -11.92 7.03
CA GLN A 80 -4.36 -11.55 8.06
C GLN A 80 -3.77 -10.18 7.75
N ASP A 81 -3.45 -9.89 6.49
CA ASP A 81 -3.00 -8.58 6.03
C ASP A 81 -4.05 -7.50 6.31
N GLY A 82 -5.32 -7.78 5.98
CA GLY A 82 -6.44 -6.88 6.27
C GLY A 82 -6.60 -6.57 7.76
N ALA A 83 -6.62 -7.62 8.59
CA ALA A 83 -6.70 -7.49 10.05
C ALA A 83 -5.52 -6.70 10.62
N PHE A 84 -4.31 -6.94 10.12
CA PHE A 84 -3.12 -6.21 10.54
C PHE A 84 -3.22 -4.71 10.22
N LEU A 85 -3.60 -4.34 8.99
CA LEU A 85 -3.76 -2.93 8.59
C LEU A 85 -4.82 -2.20 9.42
N ILE A 86 -5.93 -2.86 9.72
CA ILE A 86 -6.98 -2.33 10.60
C ILE A 86 -6.43 -2.12 12.02
N SER A 87 -5.70 -3.08 12.57
CA SER A 87 -5.11 -2.99 13.92
C SER A 87 -4.12 -1.81 14.05
N ILE A 88 -3.32 -1.55 13.00
CA ILE A 88 -2.45 -0.38 12.90
C ILE A 88 -3.28 0.91 12.92
N LYS A 89 -4.36 0.99 12.14
CA LYS A 89 -5.20 2.19 12.04
C LYS A 89 -6.01 2.46 13.31
N GLN A 90 -6.31 1.43 14.09
CA GLN A 90 -6.87 1.55 15.44
C GLN A 90 -5.82 2.03 16.47
N GLY A 91 -4.53 1.91 16.16
CA GLY A 91 -3.41 2.28 17.03
C GLY A 91 -2.98 1.18 18.01
N LYS A 92 -3.52 -0.03 17.84
CA LYS A 92 -3.26 -1.24 18.63
C LYS A 92 -2.80 -2.36 17.68
N PRO A 93 -1.63 -2.23 17.05
CA PRO A 93 -1.17 -3.20 16.07
C PRO A 93 -0.93 -4.57 16.70
N ASP A 94 -1.41 -5.61 16.02
CA ASP A 94 -1.05 -6.98 16.37
C ASP A 94 0.18 -7.42 15.59
N TRP A 95 1.35 -7.25 16.21
CA TRP A 95 2.63 -7.62 15.60
C TRP A 95 2.81 -9.13 15.43
N THR A 96 2.02 -9.97 16.10
CA THR A 96 2.16 -11.42 16.00
C THR A 96 1.77 -11.95 14.61
N THR A 97 0.93 -11.19 13.90
CA THR A 97 0.55 -11.47 12.51
C THR A 97 1.70 -11.25 11.52
N LEU A 98 2.65 -10.38 11.87
CA LEU A 98 3.85 -10.15 11.08
C LEU A 98 4.99 -10.97 11.65
N ASN A 99 5.42 -12.01 10.94
CA ASN A 99 6.60 -12.79 11.29
C ASN A 99 7.93 -12.03 11.01
N LEU A 100 8.02 -10.78 11.50
CA LEU A 100 9.09 -9.81 11.28
C LEU A 100 9.54 -9.22 12.63
N PRO A 101 10.52 -9.83 13.31
CA PRO A 101 10.96 -9.36 14.61
C PRO A 101 11.60 -7.96 14.52
N GLY A 102 11.28 -7.09 15.47
CA GLY A 102 11.88 -5.75 15.61
C GLY A 102 11.26 -4.66 14.74
N ILE A 103 10.21 -4.97 13.97
CA ILE A 103 9.52 -3.98 13.13
C ILE A 103 8.85 -2.86 13.96
N ASP A 104 8.40 -3.20 15.16
CA ASP A 104 7.80 -2.30 16.16
C ASP A 104 8.78 -1.22 16.67
N ARG A 105 10.09 -1.46 16.51
CA ARG A 105 11.17 -0.57 16.94
C ARG A 105 11.61 0.41 15.87
N LEU A 106 11.12 0.26 14.63
CA LEU A 106 11.52 1.12 13.53
C LEU A 106 10.98 2.54 13.75
N PRO A 107 11.81 3.60 13.62
CA PRO A 107 11.37 4.97 13.86
C PRO A 107 10.16 5.39 13.03
N ALA A 108 10.09 4.98 11.76
CA ALA A 108 8.97 5.27 10.88
C ALA A 108 7.66 4.63 11.37
N VAL A 109 7.74 3.39 11.86
CA VAL A 109 6.60 2.64 12.41
C VAL A 109 6.09 3.30 13.69
N GLN A 110 7.00 3.66 14.59
CA GLN A 110 6.66 4.36 15.83
C GLN A 110 6.05 5.74 15.56
N TRP A 111 6.59 6.48 14.60
CA TRP A 111 6.05 7.77 14.18
C TRP A 111 4.63 7.66 13.62
N LYS A 112 4.40 6.66 12.76
CA LYS A 112 3.06 6.38 12.23
C LYS A 112 2.06 6.08 13.34
N LEU A 113 2.44 5.21 14.28
CA LEU A 113 1.60 4.88 15.43
C LEU A 113 1.33 6.08 16.33
N HIS A 114 2.33 6.93 16.54
CA HIS A 114 2.17 8.17 17.26
C HIS A 114 1.08 9.03 16.59
N ASN A 115 1.16 9.26 15.28
CA ASN A 115 0.18 10.06 14.55
C ASN A 115 -1.22 9.46 14.62
N VAL A 116 -1.36 8.14 14.45
CA VAL A 116 -2.64 7.45 14.56
C VAL A 116 -3.25 7.62 15.95
N ARG A 117 -2.44 7.52 17.01
CA ARG A 117 -2.89 7.69 18.40
C ARG A 117 -3.28 9.12 18.74
N GLN A 118 -2.68 10.10 18.07
CA GLN A 118 -3.02 11.52 18.22
C GLN A 118 -4.25 11.94 17.39
N MET A 119 -4.77 11.08 16.51
CA MET A 119 -5.98 11.39 15.75
C MET A 119 -7.21 11.49 16.68
N PRO A 120 -8.11 12.48 16.47
CA PRO A 120 -9.38 12.53 17.18
C PRO A 120 -10.17 11.24 17.01
N ALA A 121 -10.80 10.75 18.08
CA ALA A 121 -11.49 9.45 18.09
C ALA A 121 -12.49 9.31 16.94
N ALA A 122 -13.33 10.33 16.69
CA ALA A 122 -14.29 10.33 15.60
C ALA A 122 -13.64 10.19 14.21
N LYS A 123 -12.56 10.95 13.94
CA LYS A 123 -11.81 10.87 12.68
C LYS A 123 -11.10 9.54 12.52
N ARG A 124 -10.61 8.95 13.62
CA ARG A 124 -10.00 7.64 13.60
C ARG A 124 -11.03 6.56 13.28
N MET A 125 -12.20 6.59 13.91
CA MET A 125 -13.30 5.66 13.62
C MET A 125 -13.74 5.73 12.16
N GLU A 126 -13.94 6.94 11.62
CA GLU A 126 -14.28 7.12 10.21
C GLU A 126 -13.20 6.53 9.28
N ALA A 127 -11.93 6.76 9.59
CA ALA A 127 -10.83 6.25 8.79
C ALA A 127 -10.66 4.73 8.91
N VAL A 128 -11.00 4.12 10.05
CA VAL A 128 -11.04 2.67 10.24
C VAL A 128 -12.19 2.08 9.41
N ALA A 129 -13.41 2.61 9.51
CA ALA A 129 -14.56 2.13 8.75
C ALA A 129 -14.34 2.19 7.23
N LYS A 130 -13.70 3.28 6.75
CA LYS A 130 -13.31 3.40 5.34
C LYS A 130 -12.30 2.33 4.91
N LEU A 131 -11.37 1.99 5.80
CA LEU A 131 -10.37 0.95 5.53
C LEU A 131 -11.01 -0.44 5.54
N GLU A 132 -11.88 -0.72 6.52
CA GLU A 132 -12.62 -1.98 6.62
C GLU A 132 -13.44 -2.25 5.35
N ALA A 133 -14.18 -1.25 4.85
CA ALA A 133 -14.95 -1.40 3.62
C ALA A 133 -14.07 -1.72 2.39
N VAL A 134 -12.88 -1.11 2.28
CA VAL A 134 -11.93 -1.40 1.20
C VAL A 134 -11.34 -2.79 1.34
N VAL A 135 -10.98 -3.20 2.56
CA VAL A 135 -10.45 -4.55 2.84
C VAL A 135 -11.49 -5.62 2.49
N GLU A 136 -12.75 -5.43 2.90
CA GLU A 136 -13.84 -6.36 2.57
C GLU A 136 -14.03 -6.49 1.05
N GLN A 137 -14.02 -5.37 0.31
CA GLN A 137 -14.11 -5.38 -1.14
C GLN A 137 -12.93 -6.11 -1.82
N LEU A 138 -11.74 -6.06 -1.23
CA LEU A 138 -10.56 -6.76 -1.75
C LEU A 138 -10.60 -8.25 -1.47
N LEU A 139 -11.18 -8.67 -0.34
CA LEU A 139 -11.30 -10.08 0.03
C LEU A 139 -12.49 -10.77 -0.66
N ALA A 140 -13.51 -10.01 -1.05
CA ALA A 140 -14.71 -10.54 -1.71
C ALA A 140 -14.56 -10.79 -3.22
N GLY A 141 -13.44 -10.39 -3.84
CA GLY A 141 -13.19 -10.49 -5.28
C GLY A 141 -11.97 -11.32 -5.61
#